data_AF-A0A498RD15-F1
#
_entry.id   AF-A0A498RD15-F1
#
_cell.length_a   1.000
_cell.length_b   1.000
_cell.length_c   1.000
_cell.angle_alpha   90.00
_cell.angle_beta   90.00
_cell.angle_gamma   90.00
#
_symmetry.space_group_name_H-M   'P 1'
#
loop_
_entity.id
_entity.type
_entity.pdbx_description
1 polymer ?
#
loop_
_entity_poly.entity_id
_entity_poly.type
_entity_poly.pdbx_seq_one_letter_code
_entity_poly.pdbx_strand_id
1 'polypeptide(L)'
;HGILSPIGVQQAKEVGKSIFFLLEPNPGPGLGILLAYWVFSKGMIKQSAPGAIIIHFLGGIHEIYFPYVLMNPLLILAVIAGGASGVLTFVTFHAGLVATPSPGSIFALMAMTPKGGYLGVLAGVLVSTVVSFLVASVFVKRASAKMDDEELTDAQERVKELKGTPVKATVKKNVRKVVFACDAGMGSSAMGATTLRNKFKKAGLDIEVVNCAIEDIPVDAEIVITHESLTERARSMAPKAEHISIKNFVNSPEYDALVNRLS
;
A
#
# COMPACT_ATOMS: atom_id res chain seq x y z
N HIS A 1 10.09 4.30 -2.86
CA HIS A 1 11.47 4.74 -2.60
C HIS A 1 11.49 5.57 -1.34
N GLY A 2 12.12 5.06 -0.28
CA GLY A 2 12.19 5.73 1.01
C GLY A 2 13.40 6.65 1.17
N ILE A 3 13.65 7.04 2.42
CA ILE A 3 14.76 7.93 2.82
C ILE A 3 16.16 7.37 2.51
N LEU A 4 16.24 6.06 2.22
CA LEU A 4 17.49 5.36 1.92
C LEU A 4 17.98 5.59 0.49
N SER A 5 17.10 5.94 -0.46
CA SER A 5 17.48 6.11 -1.87
C SER A 5 18.46 7.26 -2.10
N PRO A 6 18.26 8.49 -1.56
CA PRO A 6 19.23 9.58 -1.73
C PRO A 6 20.61 9.25 -1.13
N ILE A 7 20.64 8.58 0.03
CA ILE A 7 21.88 8.15 0.70
C ILE A 7 22.61 7.11 -0.17
N GLY A 8 21.87 6.13 -0.71
CA GLY A 8 22.42 5.13 -1.61
C GLY A 8 23.00 5.72 -2.89
N VAL A 9 22.38 6.76 -3.45
CA VAL A 9 22.89 7.47 -4.64
C VAL A 9 24.21 8.17 -4.34
N GLN A 10 24.34 8.82 -3.19
CA GLN A 10 25.61 9.46 -2.80
C GLN A 10 26.72 8.40 -2.66
N GLN A 11 26.46 7.31 -1.95
CA GLN A 11 27.43 6.22 -1.78
C GLN A 11 27.81 5.55 -3.11
N ALA A 12 26.82 5.31 -3.98
CA ALA A 12 27.05 4.65 -5.26
C ALA A 12 27.86 5.53 -6.24
N LYS A 13 27.82 6.86 -6.11
CA LYS A 13 28.69 7.76 -6.91
C LYS A 13 30.17 7.60 -6.55
N GLU A 14 30.48 7.31 -5.29
CA GLU A 14 31.86 7.18 -4.82
C GLU A 14 32.39 5.74 -4.98
N VAL A 15 31.58 4.75 -4.64
CA VAL A 15 31.99 3.33 -4.51
C VAL A 15 31.45 2.46 -5.66
N GLY A 16 30.63 3.02 -6.55
CA GLY A 16 30.01 2.32 -7.69
C GLY A 16 28.84 1.41 -7.32
N LYS A 17 28.54 1.23 -6.03
CA LYS A 17 27.40 0.46 -5.53
C LYS A 17 26.99 0.90 -4.13
N SER A 18 25.78 0.54 -3.71
CA SER A 18 25.29 0.78 -2.35
C SER A 18 24.46 -0.40 -1.82
N ILE A 19 24.67 -0.74 -0.56
CA ILE A 19 23.84 -1.70 0.19
C ILE A 19 22.44 -1.15 0.47
N PHE A 20 22.27 0.18 0.54
CA PHE A 20 20.97 0.80 0.82
C PHE A 20 19.92 0.46 -0.24
N PHE A 21 20.37 0.20 -1.48
CA PHE A 21 19.50 -0.27 -2.55
C PHE A 21 19.04 -1.72 -2.42
N LEU A 22 19.57 -2.49 -1.46
CA LEU A 22 19.15 -3.87 -1.16
C LEU A 22 18.23 -3.97 0.06
N LEU A 23 18.20 -2.94 0.93
CA LEU A 23 17.49 -3.04 2.21
C LEU A 23 15.97 -3.05 2.04
N GLU A 24 15.43 -2.19 1.18
CA GLU A 24 13.99 -2.15 0.88
C GLU A 24 13.55 -3.26 -0.08
N PRO A 25 14.23 -3.51 -1.22
CA PRO A 25 13.72 -4.41 -2.25
C PRO A 25 14.23 -5.85 -2.11
N ASN A 26 14.73 -6.29 -0.95
CA ASN A 26 15.06 -7.70 -0.74
C ASN A 26 13.76 -8.54 -0.70
N PRO A 27 13.48 -9.40 -1.71
CA PRO A 27 12.24 -10.17 -1.72
C PRO A 27 12.27 -11.38 -0.77
N GLY A 28 13.43 -11.70 -0.18
CA GLY A 28 13.64 -12.91 0.61
C GLY A 28 12.69 -13.09 1.80
N PRO A 29 12.48 -12.10 2.68
CA PRO A 29 11.61 -12.28 3.85
C PRO A 29 10.18 -12.63 3.45
N GLY A 30 9.61 -11.90 2.47
CA GLY A 30 8.26 -12.15 1.96
C GLY A 30 8.14 -13.51 1.26
N LEU A 31 9.15 -13.90 0.48
CA LEU A 31 9.19 -15.20 -0.18
C LEU A 31 9.16 -16.34 0.85
N GLY A 32 9.92 -16.22 1.94
CA GLY A 32 9.93 -17.23 3.00
C GLY A 32 8.56 -17.46 3.64
N ILE A 33 7.79 -16.38 3.85
CA ILE A 33 6.42 -16.46 4.39
C ILE A 33 5.49 -17.14 3.40
N LEU A 34 5.53 -16.74 2.13
CA LEU A 34 4.68 -17.33 1.09
C LEU A 34 4.98 -18.82 0.90
N LEU A 35 6.24 -19.22 0.96
CA LEU A 35 6.65 -20.63 0.95
C LEU A 35 6.12 -21.39 2.18
N ALA A 36 6.15 -20.78 3.37
CA ALA A 36 5.62 -21.40 4.58
C ALA A 36 4.10 -21.65 4.45
N TYR A 37 3.35 -20.68 3.90
CA TYR A 37 1.94 -20.88 3.58
C TYR A 37 1.73 -21.96 2.52
N TRP A 38 2.50 -21.95 1.43
CA TRP A 38 2.35 -22.96 0.38
C TRP A 38 2.58 -24.38 0.90
N VAL A 39 3.53 -24.57 1.81
CA VAL A 39 3.85 -25.88 2.38
C VAL A 39 2.86 -26.30 3.47
N PHE A 40 2.55 -25.43 4.44
CA PHE A 40 1.87 -25.80 5.69
C PHE A 40 0.40 -25.40 5.81
N SER A 41 -0.13 -24.55 4.92
CA SER A 41 -1.56 -24.20 4.92
C SER A 41 -2.41 -25.21 4.14
N LYS A 42 -3.72 -24.99 4.12
CA LYS A 42 -4.72 -25.81 3.42
C LYS A 42 -5.67 -24.89 2.63
N GLY A 43 -6.61 -25.50 1.91
CA GLY A 43 -7.67 -24.76 1.22
C GLY A 43 -7.19 -23.78 0.16
N MET A 44 -7.94 -22.69 -0.02
CA MET A 44 -7.62 -21.60 -0.93
C MET A 44 -6.33 -20.87 -0.56
N ILE A 45 -5.99 -20.80 0.73
CA ILE A 45 -4.75 -20.15 1.19
C ILE A 45 -3.53 -20.84 0.56
N LYS A 46 -3.50 -22.17 0.53
CA LYS A 46 -2.44 -22.93 -0.12
C LYS A 46 -2.45 -22.77 -1.63
N GLN A 47 -3.62 -22.74 -2.26
CA GLN A 47 -3.76 -22.64 -3.72
C GLN A 47 -3.38 -21.26 -4.26
N SER A 48 -3.59 -20.20 -3.48
CA SER A 48 -3.24 -18.82 -3.86
C SER A 48 -1.74 -18.53 -3.73
N ALA A 49 -1.02 -19.21 -2.83
CA ALA A 49 0.38 -18.92 -2.52
C ALA A 49 1.34 -18.99 -3.74
N PRO A 50 1.26 -19.96 -4.68
CA PRO A 50 2.10 -19.98 -5.88
C PRO A 50 1.95 -18.73 -6.76
N GLY A 51 0.73 -18.25 -6.95
CA GLY A 51 0.47 -17.01 -7.70
C GLY A 51 1.08 -15.80 -7.00
N ALA A 52 0.91 -15.72 -5.68
CA ALA A 52 1.52 -14.68 -4.86
C ALA A 52 3.05 -14.70 -4.95
N ILE A 53 3.69 -15.88 -4.93
CA ILE A 53 5.14 -16.06 -5.07
C ILE A 53 5.63 -15.49 -6.39
N ILE A 54 4.95 -15.79 -7.50
CA ILE A 54 5.33 -15.30 -8.83
C ILE A 54 5.28 -13.77 -8.86
N ILE A 55 4.17 -13.18 -8.42
CA ILE A 55 3.99 -11.72 -8.47
C ILE A 55 4.96 -11.00 -7.51
N HIS A 56 5.20 -11.57 -6.34
CA HIS A 56 6.13 -11.02 -5.33
C HIS A 56 7.59 -11.12 -5.80
N PHE A 57 8.07 -12.33 -6.09
CA PHE A 57 9.49 -12.60 -6.31
C PHE A 57 9.95 -12.22 -7.72
N LEU A 58 9.15 -12.59 -8.73
CA LEU A 58 9.47 -12.32 -10.14
C LEU A 58 8.90 -10.97 -10.60
N GLY A 59 7.72 -10.59 -10.11
CA GLY A 59 7.11 -9.30 -10.43
C GLY A 59 7.63 -8.13 -9.59
N GLY A 60 8.15 -8.39 -8.39
CA GLY A 60 8.70 -7.35 -7.52
C GLY A 60 7.66 -6.50 -6.78
N ILE A 61 6.41 -6.98 -6.70
CA ILE A 61 5.33 -6.32 -5.97
C ILE A 61 5.28 -6.91 -4.56
N HIS A 62 5.98 -6.28 -3.62
CA HIS A 62 6.22 -6.84 -2.29
C HIS A 62 5.00 -6.76 -1.39
N GLU A 63 4.00 -5.97 -1.75
CA GLU A 63 2.79 -5.84 -0.96
C GLU A 63 1.84 -7.04 -1.12
N ILE A 64 2.15 -7.98 -2.02
CA ILE A 64 1.36 -9.20 -2.26
C ILE A 64 1.43 -10.18 -1.10
N TYR A 65 2.52 -10.18 -0.30
CA TYR A 65 2.60 -11.04 0.88
C TYR A 65 1.98 -10.41 2.14
N PHE A 66 1.55 -9.14 2.10
CA PHE A 66 0.99 -8.45 3.28
C PHE A 66 -0.31 -9.08 3.80
N PRO A 67 -1.27 -9.50 2.97
CA PRO A 67 -2.46 -10.21 3.46
C PRO A 67 -2.08 -11.45 4.28
N TYR A 68 -1.05 -12.17 3.87
CA TYR A 68 -0.55 -13.35 4.59
C TYR A 68 0.01 -13.01 5.98
N VAL A 69 0.64 -11.85 6.14
CA VAL A 69 1.08 -11.35 7.45
C VAL A 69 -0.10 -10.86 8.29
N LEU A 70 -1.10 -10.22 7.68
CA LEU A 70 -2.27 -9.72 8.41
C LEU A 70 -3.16 -10.85 8.95
N MET A 71 -3.23 -12.00 8.27
CA MET A 71 -3.92 -13.17 8.80
C MET A 71 -3.26 -13.70 10.08
N ASN A 72 -1.93 -13.55 10.22
CA ASN A 72 -1.20 -13.94 11.43
C ASN A 72 -0.09 -12.92 11.76
N PRO A 73 -0.40 -11.88 12.57
CA PRO A 73 0.53 -10.79 12.86
C PRO A 73 1.86 -11.23 13.51
N LEU A 74 1.93 -12.42 14.11
CA LEU A 74 3.20 -12.97 14.64
C LEU A 74 4.24 -13.20 13.54
N LEU A 75 3.82 -13.31 12.27
CA LEU A 75 4.72 -13.42 11.12
C LEU A 75 5.58 -12.18 10.88
N ILE A 76 5.28 -11.04 11.54
CA ILE A 76 6.20 -9.89 11.58
C ILE A 76 7.57 -10.32 12.13
N LEU A 77 7.61 -11.25 13.09
CA LEU A 77 8.87 -11.79 13.62
C LEU A 77 9.68 -12.54 12.54
N ALA A 78 9.00 -13.25 11.62
CA ALA A 78 9.65 -13.90 10.49
C ALA A 78 10.22 -12.88 9.50
N VAL A 79 9.48 -11.79 9.23
CA VAL A 79 9.97 -10.67 8.39
C VAL A 79 11.21 -10.04 9.00
N ILE A 80 11.20 -9.75 10.30
CA ILE A 80 12.33 -9.12 11.01
C ILE A 80 13.55 -10.06 10.98
N ALA A 81 13.37 -11.33 11.32
CA ALA A 81 14.47 -12.31 11.33
C ALA A 81 15.04 -12.54 9.92
N GLY A 82 14.19 -12.69 8.91
CA GLY A 82 14.58 -12.79 7.51
C GLY A 82 15.30 -11.53 7.02
N GLY A 83 14.79 -10.35 7.35
CA GLY A 83 15.40 -9.07 7.01
C GLY A 83 16.79 -8.93 7.63
N ALA A 84 16.91 -9.10 8.94
CA ALA A 84 18.17 -8.97 9.67
C ALA A 84 19.25 -9.94 9.17
N SER A 85 18.89 -11.21 8.92
CA SER A 85 19.82 -12.21 8.37
C SER A 85 20.25 -11.91 6.93
N GLY A 86 19.35 -11.39 6.10
CA GLY A 86 19.69 -10.90 4.77
C GLY A 86 20.65 -9.71 4.80
N VAL A 87 20.36 -8.72 5.64
CA VAL A 87 21.23 -7.54 5.83
C VAL A 87 22.61 -7.94 6.31
N LEU A 88 22.70 -8.82 7.32
CA LEU A 88 23.98 -9.34 7.79
C LEU A 88 24.77 -10.01 6.64
N THR A 89 24.09 -10.83 5.83
CA THR A 89 24.72 -11.48 4.66
C THR A 89 25.21 -10.44 3.64
N PHE A 90 24.40 -9.42 3.34
CA PHE A 90 24.82 -8.34 2.43
C PHE A 90 26.04 -7.58 2.95
N VAL A 91 26.11 -7.31 4.25
CA VAL A 91 27.27 -6.67 4.88
C VAL A 91 28.52 -7.56 4.75
N THR A 92 28.41 -8.85 5.10
CA THR A 92 29.53 -9.81 5.05
C THR A 92 30.09 -9.99 3.64
N PHE A 93 29.24 -9.99 2.62
CA PHE A 93 29.67 -10.12 1.21
C PHE A 93 29.96 -8.76 0.54
N HIS A 94 29.87 -7.65 1.27
CA HIS A 94 29.93 -6.30 0.72
C HIS A 94 29.01 -6.13 -0.52
N ALA A 95 27.82 -6.71 -0.45
CA ALA A 95 26.84 -6.69 -1.52
C ALA A 95 26.20 -5.30 -1.64
N GLY A 96 25.86 -4.91 -2.87
CA GLY A 96 25.20 -3.65 -3.16
C GLY A 96 24.78 -3.60 -4.63
N LEU A 97 23.86 -2.69 -4.94
CA LEU A 97 23.40 -2.44 -6.31
C LEU A 97 23.94 -1.11 -6.81
N VAL A 98 23.90 -0.90 -8.13
CA VAL A 98 24.32 0.38 -8.75
C VAL A 98 23.23 1.45 -8.67
N ALA A 99 21.97 1.04 -8.57
CA ALA A 99 20.80 1.89 -8.45
C ALA A 99 19.68 1.19 -7.68
N THR A 100 18.65 1.93 -7.27
CA THR A 100 17.47 1.33 -6.65
C THR A 100 16.66 0.56 -7.70
N PRO A 101 16.41 -0.74 -7.51
CA PRO A 101 15.57 -1.51 -8.43
C PRO A 101 14.10 -1.10 -8.30
N SER A 102 13.42 -0.97 -9.44
CA SER A 102 11.98 -0.71 -9.51
C SER A 102 11.39 -1.39 -10.75
N PRO A 103 10.47 -2.36 -10.59
CA PRO A 103 10.02 -3.01 -9.35
C PRO A 103 11.13 -3.75 -8.59
N GLY A 104 10.86 -4.17 -7.35
CA GLY A 104 11.80 -4.92 -6.50
C GLY A 104 11.94 -6.41 -6.86
N SER A 105 11.90 -6.75 -8.14
CA SER A 105 11.94 -8.15 -8.60
C SER A 105 13.35 -8.73 -8.53
N ILE A 106 13.47 -10.05 -8.43
CA ILE A 106 14.78 -10.70 -8.51
C ILE A 106 15.52 -10.36 -9.81
N PHE A 107 14.80 -10.21 -10.92
CA PHE A 107 15.38 -9.79 -12.20
C PHE A 107 15.94 -8.37 -12.14
N ALA A 108 15.23 -7.44 -11.51
CA ALA A 108 15.71 -6.07 -11.33
C ALA A 108 16.92 -6.02 -10.39
N LEU A 109 16.93 -6.80 -9.31
CA LEU A 109 18.09 -6.96 -8.43
C LEU A 109 19.30 -7.45 -9.22
N MET A 110 19.13 -8.49 -10.04
CA MET A 110 20.21 -9.03 -10.87
C MET A 110 20.68 -8.02 -11.93
N ALA A 111 19.78 -7.32 -12.60
CA ALA A 111 20.13 -6.31 -13.58
C ALA A 111 20.92 -5.14 -12.98
N MET A 112 20.59 -4.75 -11.74
CA MET A 112 21.25 -3.65 -11.03
C MET A 112 22.47 -4.11 -10.21
N THR A 113 22.81 -5.40 -10.23
CA THR A 113 23.98 -5.92 -9.52
C THR A 113 25.24 -5.69 -10.35
N PRO A 114 26.29 -5.04 -9.80
CA PRO A 114 27.56 -4.88 -10.51
C PRO A 114 28.24 -6.23 -10.75
N LYS A 115 29.07 -6.31 -11.81
CA LYS A 115 29.83 -7.53 -12.14
C LYS A 115 30.63 -8.00 -10.91
N GLY A 116 30.52 -9.30 -10.59
CA GLY A 116 31.14 -9.90 -9.42
C GLY A 116 30.33 -9.82 -8.11
N GLY A 117 29.27 -9.00 -8.05
CA GLY A 117 28.41 -8.85 -6.86
C GLY A 117 27.28 -9.89 -6.72
N TYR A 118 27.03 -10.69 -7.76
CA TYR A 118 25.89 -11.60 -7.86
C TYR A 118 25.79 -12.61 -6.72
N LEU A 119 26.93 -13.19 -6.33
CA LEU A 119 26.96 -14.20 -5.27
C LEU A 119 26.45 -13.61 -3.95
N GLY A 120 26.91 -12.41 -3.57
CA GLY A 120 26.51 -11.76 -2.32
C GLY A 120 25.03 -11.36 -2.31
N VAL A 121 24.52 -10.86 -3.44
CA VAL A 121 23.10 -10.50 -3.58
C VAL A 121 22.22 -11.74 -3.50
N LEU A 122 22.52 -12.78 -4.28
CA LEU A 122 21.75 -14.02 -4.27
C LEU A 122 21.83 -14.74 -2.92
N ALA A 123 23.00 -14.77 -2.29
CA ALA A 123 23.18 -15.36 -0.96
C ALA A 123 22.33 -14.64 0.09
N GLY A 124 22.31 -13.30 0.09
CA GLY A 124 21.48 -12.55 1.05
C GLY A 124 19.98 -12.75 0.83
N VAL A 125 19.52 -12.80 -0.42
CA VAL A 125 18.12 -13.15 -0.73
C VAL A 125 17.79 -14.58 -0.27
N LEU A 126 18.67 -15.54 -0.53
CA LEU A 126 18.47 -16.94 -0.15
C LEU A 126 18.44 -17.12 1.38
N VAL A 127 19.43 -16.59 2.09
CA VAL A 127 19.51 -16.66 3.57
C VAL A 127 18.27 -16.03 4.18
N SER A 128 17.88 -14.85 3.71
CA SER A 128 16.69 -14.15 4.15
C SER A 128 15.41 -14.97 3.95
N THR A 129 15.30 -15.65 2.80
CA THR A 129 14.20 -16.57 2.49
C THR A 129 14.17 -17.76 3.45
N VAL A 130 15.31 -18.43 3.65
CA VAL A 130 15.41 -19.62 4.50
C VAL A 130 15.08 -19.28 5.95
N VAL A 131 15.66 -18.22 6.49
CA VAL A 131 15.41 -17.81 7.88
C VAL A 131 13.95 -17.42 8.08
N SER A 132 13.39 -16.60 7.18
CA SER A 132 11.97 -16.23 7.23
C SER A 132 11.07 -17.45 7.13
N PHE A 133 11.35 -18.38 6.20
CA PHE A 133 10.60 -19.62 6.04
C PHE A 133 10.62 -20.47 7.31
N LEU A 134 11.79 -20.68 7.93
CA LEU A 134 11.90 -21.51 9.13
C LEU A 134 11.11 -20.92 10.31
N VAL A 135 11.20 -19.60 10.52
CA VAL A 135 10.45 -18.91 11.56
C VAL A 135 8.95 -18.93 11.25
N ALA A 136 8.56 -18.58 10.03
CA ALA A 136 7.16 -18.55 9.60
C ALA A 136 6.52 -19.94 9.68
N SER A 137 7.25 -21.00 9.35
CA SER A 137 6.75 -22.39 9.38
C SER A 137 6.20 -22.78 10.74
N VAL A 138 6.82 -22.33 11.83
CA VAL A 138 6.34 -22.60 13.20
C VAL A 138 4.97 -21.96 13.43
N PHE A 139 4.80 -20.70 13.05
CA PHE A 139 3.56 -19.95 13.26
C PHE A 139 2.45 -20.40 12.31
N VAL A 140 2.75 -20.57 11.02
CA VAL A 140 1.79 -21.04 10.01
C VAL A 140 1.31 -22.44 10.35
N LYS A 141 2.19 -23.37 10.72
CA LYS A 141 1.79 -24.75 11.05
C LYS A 141 0.88 -24.80 12.28
N ARG A 142 1.08 -23.92 13.26
CA ARG A 142 0.21 -23.81 14.46
C ARG A 142 -1.14 -23.16 14.15
N ALA A 143 -1.15 -22.18 13.25
CA ALA A 143 -2.36 -21.46 12.87
C ALA A 143 -3.21 -22.22 11.84
N SER A 144 -2.59 -23.02 10.96
CA SER A 144 -3.21 -23.72 9.81
C SER A 144 -4.41 -24.61 10.17
N ALA A 145 -4.53 -25.07 11.41
CA ALA A 145 -5.71 -25.83 11.86
C ALA A 145 -6.94 -24.95 12.19
N LYS A 146 -6.73 -23.64 12.36
CA LYS A 146 -7.75 -22.66 12.75
C LYS A 146 -8.09 -21.66 11.64
N MET A 147 -7.25 -21.56 10.61
CA MET A 147 -7.45 -20.61 9.52
C MET A 147 -8.51 -21.12 8.56
N ASP A 148 -9.51 -20.28 8.29
CA ASP A 148 -10.52 -20.51 7.27
C ASP A 148 -10.19 -19.72 5.98
N ASP A 149 -10.76 -20.16 4.87
CA ASP A 149 -10.58 -19.58 3.54
C ASP A 149 -11.11 -18.13 3.45
N GLU A 150 -12.07 -17.73 4.30
CA GLU A 150 -12.57 -16.35 4.43
C GLU A 150 -11.53 -15.38 5.04
N GLU A 151 -10.59 -15.86 5.86
CA GLU A 151 -9.61 -14.98 6.50
C GLU A 151 -8.66 -14.32 5.49
N LEU A 152 -8.36 -15.01 4.37
CA LEU A 152 -7.51 -14.48 3.32
C LEU A 152 -8.21 -13.39 2.52
N THR A 153 -9.48 -13.57 2.20
CA THR A 153 -10.26 -12.55 1.49
C THR A 153 -10.38 -11.28 2.33
N ASP A 154 -10.69 -11.42 3.62
CA ASP A 154 -10.78 -10.30 4.55
C ASP A 154 -9.44 -9.58 4.72
N ALA A 155 -8.33 -10.33 4.77
CA ALA A 155 -7.00 -9.74 4.86
C ALA A 155 -6.62 -9.00 3.57
N GLN A 156 -7.00 -9.52 2.40
CA GLN A 156 -6.79 -8.84 1.11
C GLN A 156 -7.57 -7.54 1.02
N GLU A 157 -8.81 -7.51 1.51
CA GLU A 157 -9.63 -6.30 1.59
C GLU A 157 -9.02 -5.26 2.52
N ARG A 158 -8.62 -5.66 3.74
CA ARG A 158 -7.92 -4.78 4.67
C ARG A 158 -6.65 -4.17 4.07
N VAL A 159 -5.84 -4.95 3.31
CA VAL A 159 -4.68 -4.38 2.61
C VAL A 159 -5.09 -3.37 1.53
N LYS A 160 -6.19 -3.59 0.80
CA LYS A 160 -6.70 -2.63 -0.19
C LYS A 160 -7.16 -1.34 0.47
N GLU A 161 -7.83 -1.42 1.62
CA GLU A 161 -8.22 -0.24 2.40
C GLU A 161 -6.99 0.53 2.92
N LEU A 162 -6.01 -0.17 3.49
CA LEU A 162 -4.79 0.42 4.03
C LEU A 162 -3.88 1.04 2.97
N LYS A 163 -3.89 0.51 1.75
CA LYS A 163 -3.10 1.07 0.63
C LYS A 163 -3.64 2.43 0.16
N GLY A 164 -4.83 2.83 0.60
CA GLY A 164 -5.59 3.90 -0.03
C GLY A 164 -6.00 3.44 -1.43
N THR A 165 -7.28 3.58 -1.77
CA THR A 165 -7.72 3.24 -3.13
C THR A 165 -6.97 4.16 -4.11
N PRO A 166 -6.24 3.64 -5.11
CA PRO A 166 -5.86 4.47 -6.25
C PRO A 166 -7.17 4.79 -6.94
N VAL A 167 -7.71 5.98 -6.65
CA VAL A 167 -8.88 6.50 -7.34
C VAL A 167 -8.49 6.53 -8.82
N LYS A 168 -9.13 5.68 -9.63
CA LYS A 168 -9.03 5.79 -11.10
C LYS A 168 -9.39 7.23 -11.43
N ALA A 169 -8.38 8.01 -11.83
CA ALA A 169 -8.51 9.40 -12.18
C ALA A 169 -9.38 9.49 -13.43
N THR A 170 -10.69 9.62 -13.25
CA THR A 170 -11.55 10.21 -14.27
C THR A 170 -11.35 11.71 -14.13
N VAL A 171 -10.46 12.24 -14.95
CA VAL A 171 -10.12 13.67 -14.97
C VAL A 171 -11.35 14.46 -15.45
N LYS A 172 -12.16 14.98 -14.52
CA LYS A 172 -13.00 16.17 -14.79
C LYS A 172 -12.15 17.39 -14.51
N LYS A 173 -11.59 17.96 -15.58
CA LYS A 173 -10.53 18.98 -15.55
C LYS A 173 -10.99 20.40 -15.17
N ASN A 174 -12.20 20.58 -14.65
CA ASN A 174 -12.75 21.88 -14.27
C ASN A 174 -13.88 21.70 -13.25
N VAL A 175 -13.55 21.27 -12.03
CA VAL A 175 -14.51 21.27 -10.93
C VAL A 175 -14.52 22.64 -10.31
N ARG A 176 -15.67 23.32 -10.32
CA ARG A 176 -15.87 24.66 -9.75
C ARG A 176 -16.63 24.61 -8.42
N LYS A 177 -17.45 23.58 -8.19
CA LYS A 177 -18.31 23.51 -7.01
C LYS A 177 -18.32 22.13 -6.35
N VAL A 178 -17.98 22.11 -5.07
CA VAL A 178 -18.01 20.95 -4.19
C VAL A 178 -19.03 21.19 -3.08
N VAL A 179 -19.95 20.25 -2.89
CA VAL A 179 -21.04 20.34 -1.93
C VAL A 179 -20.85 19.29 -0.83
N PHE A 180 -20.92 19.73 0.42
CA PHE A 180 -20.85 18.88 1.58
C PHE A 180 -22.25 18.67 2.16
N ALA A 181 -22.83 17.49 1.98
CA ALA A 181 -24.20 17.22 2.41
C ALA A 181 -24.24 16.34 3.68
N CYS A 182 -25.09 16.70 4.63
CA CYS A 182 -25.44 15.86 5.77
C CYS A 182 -26.94 15.96 6.06
N ASP A 183 -27.47 15.12 6.95
CA ASP A 183 -28.92 14.99 7.19
C ASP A 183 -29.59 16.32 7.59
N ALA A 184 -28.90 17.18 8.37
CA ALA A 184 -29.44 18.46 8.83
C ALA A 184 -28.72 19.71 8.28
N GLY A 185 -27.70 19.55 7.45
CA GLY A 185 -26.94 20.65 6.82
C GLY A 185 -26.12 21.59 7.72
N MET A 186 -26.26 21.57 9.06
CA MET A 186 -25.72 22.61 9.97
C MET A 186 -24.69 22.13 11.01
N GLY A 187 -24.15 20.92 10.89
CA GLY A 187 -23.24 20.34 11.88
C GLY A 187 -21.89 19.91 11.30
N SER A 188 -21.67 18.61 11.24
CA SER A 188 -20.43 17.99 10.76
C SER A 188 -20.06 18.37 9.32
N SER A 189 -21.04 18.73 8.49
CA SER A 189 -20.84 19.25 7.12
C SER A 189 -20.17 20.62 7.09
N ALA A 190 -20.45 21.50 8.04
CA ALA A 190 -19.82 22.83 8.11
C ALA A 190 -18.33 22.74 8.47
N MET A 191 -17.98 21.81 9.37
CA MET A 191 -16.58 21.55 9.73
C MET A 191 -15.81 20.92 8.56
N GLY A 192 -16.36 19.90 7.91
CA GLY A 192 -15.75 19.27 6.74
C GLY A 192 -15.57 20.23 5.56
N ALA A 193 -16.58 21.05 5.27
CA ALA A 193 -16.52 22.09 4.25
C ALA A 193 -15.42 23.13 4.53
N THR A 194 -15.28 23.55 5.80
CA THR A 194 -14.25 24.53 6.19
C THR A 194 -12.84 23.94 6.05
N THR A 195 -12.64 22.70 6.49
CA THR A 195 -11.35 21.99 6.34
C THR A 195 -10.96 21.85 4.88
N LEU A 196 -11.89 21.40 4.03
CA LEU A 196 -11.64 21.22 2.60
C LEU A 196 -11.38 22.55 1.89
N ARG A 197 -12.16 23.59 2.19
CA ARG A 197 -11.96 24.96 1.67
C ARG A 197 -10.57 25.49 1.99
N ASN A 198 -10.08 25.25 3.22
CA ASN A 198 -8.74 25.65 3.62
C ASN A 198 -7.65 24.86 2.87
N LYS A 199 -7.87 23.57 2.58
CA LYS A 199 -6.94 22.75 1.78
C LYS A 199 -6.87 23.19 0.32
N PHE A 200 -8.02 23.47 -0.32
CA PHE A 200 -8.04 24.01 -1.68
C PHE A 200 -7.34 25.37 -1.79
N LYS A 201 -7.59 26.29 -0.86
CA LYS A 201 -6.86 27.56 -0.80
C LYS A 201 -5.35 27.38 -0.67
N LYS A 202 -4.89 26.44 0.16
CA LYS A 202 -3.45 26.13 0.30
C LYS A 202 -2.83 25.56 -0.97
N ALA A 203 -3.61 24.80 -1.75
CA ALA A 203 -3.19 24.24 -3.03
C ALA A 203 -3.31 25.23 -4.22
N GLY A 204 -3.81 26.45 -4.00
CA GLY A 204 -4.01 27.44 -5.05
C GLY A 204 -5.22 27.15 -5.96
N LEU A 205 -6.16 26.33 -5.49
CA LEU A 205 -7.36 25.94 -6.23
C LEU A 205 -8.52 26.91 -5.95
N ASP A 206 -9.09 27.49 -7.01
CA ASP A 206 -10.27 28.36 -6.95
C ASP A 206 -11.56 27.54 -7.11
N ILE A 207 -11.90 26.80 -6.05
CA ILE A 207 -13.06 25.89 -6.00
C ILE A 207 -13.98 26.32 -4.88
N GLU A 208 -15.26 26.53 -5.21
CA GLU A 208 -16.28 26.85 -4.24
C GLU A 208 -16.66 25.59 -3.43
N VAL A 209 -16.61 25.70 -2.10
CA VAL A 209 -17.05 24.64 -1.18
C VAL A 209 -18.22 25.15 -0.37
N VAL A 210 -19.37 24.50 -0.47
CA VAL A 210 -20.61 24.82 0.26
C VAL A 210 -21.10 23.61 1.05
N ASN A 211 -21.94 23.83 2.06
CA ASN A 211 -22.61 22.77 2.81
C ASN A 211 -24.13 22.94 2.79
N CYS A 212 -24.87 21.85 2.75
CA CYS A 212 -26.34 21.84 2.72
C CYS A 212 -26.92 20.56 3.35
N ALA A 213 -28.25 20.50 3.49
CA ALA A 213 -28.94 19.25 3.77
C ALA A 213 -28.93 18.33 2.52
N ILE A 214 -29.16 17.03 2.68
CA ILE A 214 -29.21 16.08 1.54
C ILE A 214 -30.33 16.44 0.57
N GLU A 215 -31.46 16.91 1.11
CA GLU A 215 -32.63 17.33 0.34
C GLU A 215 -32.37 18.62 -0.47
N ASP A 216 -31.39 19.42 -0.04
CA ASP A 216 -31.07 20.73 -0.60
C ASP A 216 -29.84 20.72 -1.51
N ILE A 217 -29.38 19.53 -1.95
CA ILE A 217 -28.20 19.41 -2.83
C ILE A 217 -28.49 20.17 -4.15
N PRO A 218 -27.69 21.20 -4.49
CA PRO A 218 -27.87 21.94 -5.73
C PRO A 218 -27.70 21.06 -6.97
N VAL A 219 -28.50 21.31 -8.01
CA VAL A 219 -28.41 20.56 -9.27
C VAL A 219 -27.10 20.81 -10.01
N ASP A 220 -26.46 21.96 -9.74
CA ASP A 220 -25.14 22.33 -10.27
C ASP A 220 -23.97 21.75 -9.46
N ALA A 221 -24.24 20.91 -8.46
CA ALA A 221 -23.20 20.21 -7.71
C ALA A 221 -22.43 19.24 -8.64
N GLU A 222 -21.12 19.45 -8.77
CA GLU A 222 -20.27 18.57 -9.57
C GLU A 222 -19.69 17.44 -8.72
N ILE A 223 -19.38 17.73 -7.46
CA ILE A 223 -18.94 16.75 -6.45
C ILE A 223 -19.78 16.93 -5.19
N VAL A 224 -20.29 15.82 -4.67
CA VAL A 224 -21.02 15.73 -3.40
C VAL A 224 -20.24 14.86 -2.43
N ILE A 225 -19.96 15.38 -1.24
CA ILE A 225 -19.28 14.68 -0.15
C ILE A 225 -20.28 14.43 0.97
N THR A 226 -20.43 13.15 1.37
CA THR A 226 -21.32 12.74 2.47
C THR A 226 -20.67 11.69 3.35
N HIS A 227 -21.21 11.50 4.56
CA HIS A 227 -20.91 10.30 5.33
C HIS A 227 -21.33 9.04 4.58
N GLU A 228 -20.59 7.93 4.74
CA GLU A 228 -20.86 6.68 4.03
C GLU A 228 -22.33 6.22 4.17
N SER A 229 -22.90 6.35 5.37
CA SER A 229 -24.30 6.01 5.68
C SER A 229 -25.35 6.85 4.94
N LEU A 230 -24.95 7.97 4.33
CA LEU A 230 -25.85 8.93 3.67
C LEU A 230 -25.62 9.00 2.15
N THR A 231 -24.60 8.31 1.64
CA THR A 231 -24.18 8.40 0.22
C THR A 231 -25.26 7.93 -0.75
N GLU A 232 -25.94 6.82 -0.44
CA GLU A 232 -27.01 6.29 -1.32
C GLU A 232 -28.20 7.27 -1.42
N ARG A 233 -28.50 7.97 -0.33
CA ARG A 233 -29.54 9.00 -0.32
C ARG A 233 -29.12 10.22 -1.14
N ALA A 234 -27.87 10.66 -1.03
CA ALA A 234 -27.32 11.75 -1.84
C ALA A 234 -27.26 11.40 -3.34
N ARG A 235 -26.94 10.15 -3.69
CA ARG A 235 -26.96 9.66 -5.09
C ARG A 235 -28.34 9.74 -5.71
N SER A 236 -29.37 9.46 -4.92
CA SER A 236 -30.77 9.55 -5.36
C SER A 236 -31.18 11.00 -5.67
N MET A 237 -30.66 11.97 -4.90
CA MET A 237 -30.95 13.39 -5.09
C MET A 237 -30.15 14.04 -6.23
N ALA A 238 -28.87 13.69 -6.36
CA ALA A 238 -27.96 14.26 -7.35
C ALA A 238 -27.24 13.17 -8.17
N PRO A 239 -27.95 12.40 -9.02
CA PRO A 239 -27.38 11.24 -9.71
C PRO A 239 -26.29 11.58 -10.74
N LYS A 240 -26.22 12.85 -11.17
CA LYS A 240 -25.24 13.35 -12.15
C LYS A 240 -23.95 13.86 -11.52
N ALA A 241 -23.96 14.09 -10.21
CA ALA A 241 -22.79 14.53 -9.45
C ALA A 241 -21.86 13.35 -9.15
N GLU A 242 -20.57 13.63 -8.96
CA GLU A 242 -19.64 12.65 -8.42
C GLU A 242 -19.84 12.54 -6.90
N HIS A 243 -19.99 11.32 -6.37
CA HIS A 243 -20.22 11.10 -4.93
C HIS A 243 -18.97 10.56 -4.25
N ILE A 244 -18.53 11.22 -3.20
CA ILE A 244 -17.40 10.81 -2.36
C ILE A 244 -17.92 10.53 -0.95
N SER A 245 -17.75 9.28 -0.51
CA SER A 245 -18.11 8.84 0.84
C SER A 245 -16.94 9.05 1.80
N ILE A 246 -17.22 9.56 2.99
CA ILE A 246 -16.24 9.70 4.07
C ILE A 246 -16.72 9.01 5.35
N LYS A 247 -15.78 8.56 6.18
CA LYS A 247 -16.06 7.99 7.51
C LYS A 247 -15.93 9.03 8.63
N ASN A 248 -15.14 10.08 8.43
CA ASN A 248 -14.90 11.11 9.45
C ASN A 248 -14.82 12.51 8.84
N PHE A 249 -15.52 13.46 9.44
CA PHE A 249 -15.64 14.81 8.91
C PHE A 249 -14.41 15.69 9.12
N VAL A 250 -13.59 15.38 10.13
CA VAL A 250 -12.45 16.24 10.53
C VAL A 250 -11.17 15.87 9.77
N ASN A 251 -10.82 14.58 9.77
CA ASN A 251 -9.60 14.07 9.16
C ASN A 251 -9.94 12.87 8.31
N SER A 252 -10.11 13.12 7.01
CA SER A 252 -10.44 12.11 6.03
C SER A 252 -9.34 12.11 4.95
N PRO A 253 -8.63 10.99 4.72
CA PRO A 253 -7.62 10.89 3.66
C PRO A 253 -8.20 11.18 2.27
N GLU A 254 -9.51 11.05 2.11
CA GLU A 254 -10.27 11.40 0.91
C GLU A 254 -10.13 12.90 0.56
N TYR A 255 -9.95 13.78 1.54
CA TYR A 255 -9.74 15.22 1.29
C TYR A 255 -8.40 15.49 0.61
N ASP A 256 -7.33 14.85 1.09
CA ASP A 256 -6.00 15.01 0.49
C ASP A 256 -5.94 14.37 -0.89
N ALA A 257 -6.60 13.23 -1.07
CA ALA A 257 -6.75 12.60 -2.39
C ALA A 257 -7.51 13.52 -3.36
N LEU A 258 -8.58 14.18 -2.91
CA LEU A 258 -9.37 15.10 -3.74
C LEU A 258 -8.56 16.35 -4.13
N VAL A 259 -7.83 16.94 -3.17
CA VAL A 259 -6.96 18.10 -3.44
C VAL A 259 -5.88 17.73 -4.45
N ASN A 260 -5.19 16.60 -4.27
CA ASN A 260 -4.16 16.13 -5.20
C ASN A 260 -4.70 15.80 -6.58
N ARG A 261 -5.96 15.36 -6.68
CA ARG A 261 -6.62 15.06 -7.95
C ARG A 261 -6.98 16.33 -8.74
N LEU A 262 -7.30 17.41 -8.03
CA LEU A 262 -7.77 18.66 -8.62
C LEU A 262 -6.67 19.71 -8.81
N SER A 263 -5.50 19.52 -8.18
CA SER A 263 -4.26 20.30 -8.36
C SER A 263 -3.54 19.89 -9.65
#